data_AF-A0A9D5FPH5-F1
#
_entry.id   AF-A0A9D5FPH5-F1
#
_cell.length_a   1.000
_cell.length_b   1.000
_cell.length_c   1.000
_cell.angle_alpha   90.00
_cell.angle_beta   90.00
_cell.angle_gamma   90.00
#
_symmetry.space_group_name_H-M   'P 1'
#
loop_
_entity.id
_entity.type
_entity.pdbx_description
1 polymer ?
#
loop_
_entity_poly.entity_id
_entity_poly.type
_entity_poly.pdbx_seq_one_letter_code
_entity_poly.pdbx_strand_id
1 'polypeptide(L)'
;MSNPESPLLPHGGYEHLVSYKVAEAVYDATVVFCDRFIDKRSRTHDQMVQAARSGAAATSRKSEMLLTNVARASLSDELVKDYKSFLIQRGLRVWHKDSPEALAMRERLKHDVAPDLPPAPEGTVRLTGLAGLSAFVAKADSELVANAMLCAANQAAYLLKRQLESQGRTFVEEGGFTERLHATRTAARGTGKPSCPLCGKPMRQRTARKGPHSGTPFWGCTAYPDCKGTLPIVSSDQ
;
A
#
# COMPACT_ATOMS: atom_id res chain seq x y z
N MET A 1 -22.02 1.39 4.27
CA MET A 1 -22.16 2.64 5.03
C MET A 1 -21.11 2.62 6.14
N SER A 2 -20.03 3.37 5.98
CA SER A 2 -18.89 3.40 6.91
C SER A 2 -19.20 4.39 8.04
N ASN A 3 -19.15 3.95 9.29
CA ASN A 3 -19.34 4.83 10.44
C ASN A 3 -18.19 5.87 10.48
N PRO A 4 -18.46 7.19 10.36
CA PRO A 4 -17.42 8.23 10.34
C PRO A 4 -16.61 8.31 11.64
N GLU A 5 -17.08 7.69 12.73
CA GLU A 5 -16.37 7.60 14.02
C GLU A 5 -15.53 6.33 14.20
N SER A 6 -15.52 5.41 13.22
CA SER A 6 -14.71 4.20 13.35
C SER A 6 -13.22 4.54 13.13
N PRO A 7 -12.33 4.20 14.08
CA PRO A 7 -10.88 4.34 13.88
C PRO A 7 -10.35 3.41 12.79
N LEU A 8 -11.16 2.44 12.37
CA LEU A 8 -10.89 1.57 11.24
C LEU A 8 -11.34 2.28 9.97
N LEU A 9 -10.40 2.74 9.14
CA LEU A 9 -10.81 3.37 7.86
C LEU A 9 -11.64 2.37 7.00
N PRO A 10 -12.45 2.83 6.06
CA PRO A 10 -13.25 1.95 5.20
C PRO A 10 -12.39 0.91 4.46
N HIS A 11 -12.94 -0.29 4.24
CA HIS A 11 -12.38 -1.29 3.34
C HIS A 11 -12.93 -1.06 1.91
N GLY A 12 -12.08 -1.20 0.89
CA GLY A 12 -12.45 -1.07 -0.53
C GLY A 12 -12.24 0.35 -1.08
N GLY A 13 -11.22 0.51 -1.93
CA GLY A 13 -10.89 1.79 -2.57
C GLY A 13 -9.52 1.83 -3.24
N TYR A 14 -8.62 0.90 -2.89
CA TYR A 14 -7.30 0.79 -3.52
C TYR A 14 -7.37 0.35 -4.99
N GLU A 15 -8.41 -0.39 -5.39
CA GLU A 15 -8.62 -0.88 -6.76
C GLU A 15 -8.79 0.26 -7.78
N HIS A 16 -9.14 1.46 -7.29
CA HIS A 16 -9.22 2.67 -8.10
C HIS A 16 -7.90 3.42 -8.20
N LEU A 17 -6.87 3.07 -7.42
CA LEU A 17 -5.57 3.72 -7.51
C LEU A 17 -4.89 3.35 -8.83
N VAL A 18 -4.44 4.37 -9.55
CA VAL A 18 -3.67 4.18 -10.78
C VAL A 18 -2.38 3.40 -10.50
N SER A 19 -1.73 3.65 -9.37
CA SER A 19 -0.55 2.90 -8.93
C SER A 19 -0.84 1.40 -8.71
N TYR A 20 -2.03 1.06 -8.19
CA TYR A 20 -2.47 -0.33 -8.02
C TYR A 20 -2.62 -1.01 -9.38
N LYS A 21 -3.42 -0.43 -10.28
CA LYS A 21 -3.70 -0.99 -11.62
C LYS A 21 -2.42 -1.21 -12.44
N VAL A 22 -1.50 -0.24 -12.41
CA VAL A 22 -0.23 -0.36 -13.14
C VAL A 22 0.66 -1.43 -12.51
N ALA A 23 0.75 -1.51 -11.17
CA ALA A 23 1.55 -2.54 -10.50
C ALA A 23 0.98 -3.96 -10.73
N GLU A 24 -0.34 -4.10 -10.74
CA GLU A 24 -1.04 -5.36 -11.04
C GLU A 24 -0.78 -5.81 -12.49
N ALA A 25 -0.92 -4.91 -13.47
CA ALA A 25 -0.59 -5.21 -14.85
C ALA A 25 0.88 -5.60 -15.05
N VAL A 26 1.80 -4.96 -14.32
CA VAL A 26 3.23 -5.35 -14.30
C VAL A 26 3.39 -6.74 -13.70
N TYR A 27 2.70 -7.07 -12.61
CA TYR A 27 2.75 -8.39 -12.00
C TYR A 27 2.30 -9.49 -12.97
N ASP A 28 1.11 -9.35 -13.55
CA ASP A 28 0.54 -10.34 -14.47
C ASP A 28 1.46 -10.56 -15.68
N ALA A 29 1.96 -9.47 -16.26
CA ALA A 29 2.89 -9.52 -17.37
C ALA A 29 4.25 -10.11 -16.98
N THR A 30 4.72 -9.89 -15.74
CA THR A 30 5.95 -10.50 -15.24
C THR A 30 5.84 -12.01 -15.17
N VAL A 31 4.70 -12.54 -14.71
CA VAL A 31 4.46 -13.99 -14.68
C VAL A 31 4.57 -14.58 -16.09
N VAL A 32 3.93 -13.96 -17.08
CA VAL A 32 4.01 -14.39 -18.49
C VAL A 32 5.44 -14.27 -19.02
N PHE A 33 6.16 -13.20 -18.70
CA PHE A 33 7.55 -13.00 -19.09
C PHE A 33 8.45 -14.12 -18.56
N CYS A 34 8.36 -14.39 -17.25
CA CYS A 34 9.17 -15.40 -16.59
C CYS A 34 8.87 -16.79 -17.14
N ASP A 35 7.60 -17.14 -17.36
CA ASP A 35 7.22 -18.42 -17.95
C ASP A 35 7.70 -18.63 -19.38
N ARG A 36 7.92 -17.56 -20.15
CA ARG A 36 8.43 -17.61 -21.52
C ARG A 36 9.95 -17.63 -21.60
N PHE A 37 10.62 -16.80 -20.81
CA PHE A 37 12.01 -16.42 -21.09
C PHE A 37 13.01 -16.78 -19.99
N ILE A 38 12.50 -17.19 -18.82
CA ILE A 38 13.31 -17.56 -17.67
C ILE A 38 13.05 -19.04 -17.36
N ASP A 39 14.10 -19.79 -17.05
CA ASP A 39 13.94 -21.18 -16.63
C ASP A 39 13.08 -21.25 -15.36
N LYS A 40 11.98 -22.02 -15.43
CA LYS A 40 11.02 -22.21 -14.34
C LYS A 40 11.63 -22.80 -13.07
N ARG A 41 12.79 -23.46 -13.17
CA ARG A 41 13.52 -24.00 -12.02
C ARG A 41 14.59 -23.05 -11.48
N SER A 42 14.80 -21.91 -12.13
CA SER A 42 15.79 -20.94 -11.71
C SER A 42 15.27 -20.07 -10.58
N ARG A 43 16.16 -19.73 -9.64
CA ARG A 43 15.87 -18.76 -8.59
C ARG A 43 15.44 -17.40 -9.14
N THR A 44 15.94 -17.02 -10.31
CA THR A 44 15.59 -15.75 -10.99
C THR A 44 14.11 -15.69 -11.34
N HIS A 45 13.50 -16.81 -11.77
CA HIS A 45 12.06 -16.87 -12.05
C HIS A 45 11.26 -16.49 -10.79
N ASP A 46 11.50 -17.19 -9.69
CA ASP A 46 10.83 -16.94 -8.42
C ASP A 46 11.06 -15.51 -7.90
N GLN A 47 12.30 -15.01 -7.99
CA GLN A 47 12.66 -13.67 -7.53
C GLN A 47 11.93 -12.58 -8.29
N MET A 48 11.90 -12.66 -9.62
CA MET A 48 11.20 -11.68 -10.46
C MET A 48 9.69 -11.68 -10.17
N VAL A 49 9.08 -12.87 -10.08
CA VAL A 49 7.64 -12.99 -9.78
C VAL A 49 7.32 -12.44 -8.39
N GLN A 50 8.14 -12.72 -7.39
CA GLN A 50 7.97 -12.21 -6.02
C GLN A 50 8.17 -10.69 -5.95
N ALA A 51 9.18 -10.13 -6.62
CA ALA A 51 9.41 -8.69 -6.67
C ALA A 51 8.22 -7.95 -7.30
N ALA A 52 7.69 -8.47 -8.42
CA ALA A 52 6.52 -7.91 -9.06
C ALA A 52 5.26 -8.03 -8.18
N ARG A 53 5.07 -9.19 -7.52
CA ARG A 53 3.95 -9.42 -6.59
C ARG A 53 3.99 -8.48 -5.40
N SER A 54 5.18 -8.25 -4.82
CA SER A 54 5.39 -7.29 -3.73
C SER A 54 4.93 -5.89 -4.14
N GLY A 55 5.26 -5.49 -5.36
CA GLY A 55 4.80 -4.25 -5.99
C GLY A 55 3.28 -4.08 -5.97
N ALA A 56 2.54 -5.11 -6.39
CA ALA A 56 1.06 -5.09 -6.45
C ALA A 56 0.38 -5.33 -5.09
N ALA A 57 0.99 -6.10 -4.20
CA ALA A 57 0.38 -6.45 -2.92
C ALA A 57 0.32 -5.26 -1.95
N ALA A 58 1.34 -4.40 -1.92
CA ALA A 58 1.36 -3.25 -1.02
C ALA A 58 0.29 -2.20 -1.34
N THR A 59 -0.10 -2.09 -2.61
CA THR A 59 -1.18 -1.20 -3.02
C THR A 59 -2.54 -1.73 -2.59
N SER A 60 -2.72 -3.06 -2.47
CA SER A 60 -3.96 -3.68 -1.94
C SER A 60 -4.15 -3.54 -0.43
N ARG A 61 -3.05 -3.50 0.33
CA ARG A 61 -3.08 -3.45 1.80
C ARG A 61 -2.99 -2.00 2.27
N LYS A 62 -4.15 -1.35 2.29
CA LYS A 62 -4.50 -0.10 2.98
C LYS A 62 -3.32 0.69 3.60
N SER A 63 -2.79 1.62 2.80
CA SER A 63 -2.12 2.87 3.20
C SER A 63 -1.05 2.83 4.30
N GLU A 64 -0.28 1.76 4.45
CA GLU A 64 0.93 1.82 5.26
C GLU A 64 2.10 2.31 4.40
N MET A 65 2.59 3.53 4.67
CA MET A 65 3.73 4.14 3.93
C MET A 65 4.94 3.19 3.84
N LEU A 66 5.16 2.38 4.88
CA LEU A 66 6.21 1.37 4.90
C LEU A 66 6.02 0.33 3.78
N LEU A 67 4.82 -0.22 3.62
CA LEU A 67 4.51 -1.18 2.57
C LEU A 67 4.62 -0.55 1.18
N THR A 68 4.12 0.68 1.01
CA THR A 68 4.29 1.42 -0.26
C THR A 68 5.77 1.59 -0.62
N ASN A 69 6.62 1.90 0.37
CA ASN A 69 8.06 2.06 0.13
C ASN A 69 8.75 0.72 -0.20
N VAL A 70 8.36 -0.38 0.47
CA VAL A 70 8.85 -1.73 0.15
C VAL A 70 8.46 -2.11 -1.29
N ALA A 71 7.20 -1.92 -1.68
CA ALA A 71 6.76 -2.20 -3.04
C ALA A 71 7.51 -1.37 -4.09
N ARG A 72 7.72 -0.08 -3.82
CA ARG A 72 8.53 0.79 -4.69
C ARG A 72 9.93 0.22 -4.87
N ALA A 73 10.58 -0.20 -3.78
CA ALA A 73 11.93 -0.78 -3.81
C ALA A 73 11.96 -2.13 -4.54
N SER A 74 10.98 -3.03 -4.32
CA SER A 74 10.88 -4.29 -5.06
C SER A 74 10.79 -4.04 -6.58
N LEU A 75 10.08 -3.00 -7.02
CA LEU A 75 10.03 -2.66 -8.44
C LEU A 75 11.32 -1.98 -8.95
N SER A 76 11.83 -0.95 -8.26
CA SER A 76 12.97 -0.16 -8.76
C SER A 76 14.33 -0.83 -8.56
N ASP A 77 14.49 -1.58 -7.48
CA ASP A 77 15.80 -2.04 -7.02
C ASP A 77 16.01 -3.54 -7.31
N GLU A 78 14.94 -4.28 -7.59
CA GLU A 78 14.99 -5.71 -7.96
C GLU A 78 14.48 -5.88 -9.40
N LEU A 79 13.16 -5.75 -9.62
CA LEU A 79 12.53 -6.13 -10.88
C LEU A 79 13.08 -5.36 -12.10
N VAL A 80 13.29 -4.05 -11.98
CA VAL A 80 13.93 -3.22 -13.03
C VAL A 80 15.34 -3.71 -13.34
N LYS A 81 16.12 -4.12 -12.33
CA LYS A 81 17.47 -4.65 -12.54
C LYS A 81 17.44 -6.02 -13.18
N ASP A 82 16.45 -6.85 -12.87
CA ASP A 82 16.29 -8.17 -13.48
C ASP A 82 16.00 -8.07 -14.98
N TYR A 83 15.09 -7.20 -15.41
CA TYR A 83 14.85 -6.95 -16.84
C TYR A 83 16.08 -6.42 -17.56
N LYS A 84 16.80 -5.48 -16.94
CA LYS A 84 18.04 -4.95 -17.50
C LYS A 84 19.11 -6.04 -17.63
N SER A 85 19.24 -6.90 -16.62
CA SER A 85 20.18 -8.01 -16.62
C SER A 85 19.83 -9.04 -17.68
N PHE A 86 18.54 -9.36 -17.85
CA PHE A 86 18.04 -10.22 -18.91
C PHE A 86 18.48 -9.74 -20.31
N LEU A 87 18.30 -8.45 -20.59
CA LEU A 87 18.70 -7.82 -21.86
C LEU A 87 20.22 -7.93 -22.06
N ILE A 88 21.00 -7.49 -21.07
CA ILE A 88 22.47 -7.46 -21.15
C ILE A 88 23.05 -8.87 -21.34
N GLN A 89 22.60 -9.84 -20.55
CA GLN A 89 23.12 -11.21 -20.58
C GLN A 89 22.84 -11.94 -21.91
N ARG A 90 21.85 -11.47 -22.67
CA ARG A 90 21.48 -12.02 -23.99
C ARG A 90 21.98 -11.18 -25.15
N GLY A 91 22.78 -10.13 -24.88
CA GLY A 91 23.28 -9.23 -25.92
C GLY A 91 22.20 -8.39 -26.60
N LEU A 92 21.05 -8.19 -25.94
CA LEU A 92 19.94 -7.40 -26.45
C LEU A 92 20.10 -5.92 -26.08
N ARG A 93 19.59 -5.03 -26.93
CA ARG A 93 19.71 -3.58 -26.73
C ARG A 93 18.85 -3.14 -25.55
N VAL A 94 19.46 -2.47 -24.58
CA VAL A 94 18.74 -1.72 -23.55
C VAL A 94 18.41 -0.34 -24.11
N TRP A 95 17.13 0.03 -24.15
CA TRP A 95 16.73 1.35 -24.61
C TRP A 95 17.20 2.44 -23.67
N HIS A 96 17.73 3.52 -24.24
CA HIS A 96 18.01 4.73 -23.47
C HIS A 96 16.68 5.34 -22.99
N LYS A 97 16.67 5.92 -21.78
CA LYS A 97 15.46 6.51 -21.18
C LYS A 97 14.79 7.56 -22.06
N ASP A 98 15.54 8.26 -22.90
CA ASP A 98 15.03 9.32 -23.79
C ASP A 98 14.97 8.89 -25.26
N SER A 99 15.11 7.59 -25.55
CA SER A 99 14.96 7.08 -26.91
C SER A 99 13.49 7.19 -27.39
N PRO A 100 13.25 7.41 -28.71
CA PRO A 100 11.91 7.45 -29.27
C PRO A 100 11.07 6.22 -28.91
N GLU A 101 11.67 5.04 -28.92
CA GLU A 101 11.03 3.76 -28.61
C GLU A 101 10.58 3.69 -27.14
N ALA A 102 11.44 4.11 -26.21
CA ALA A 102 11.11 4.16 -24.78
C ALA A 102 10.05 5.23 -24.46
N LEU A 103 10.10 6.38 -25.13
CA LEU A 103 9.08 7.43 -24.99
C LEU A 103 7.72 6.95 -25.51
N ALA A 104 7.67 6.38 -26.72
CA ALA A 104 6.44 5.85 -27.30
C ALA A 104 5.85 4.71 -26.47
N MET A 105 6.69 3.82 -25.93
CA MET A 105 6.24 2.73 -25.05
C MET A 105 5.65 3.26 -23.75
N ARG A 106 6.34 4.21 -23.09
CA ARG A 106 5.84 4.83 -21.85
C ARG A 106 4.54 5.58 -22.07
N GLU A 107 4.37 6.24 -23.22
CA GLU A 107 3.13 6.92 -23.56
C GLU A 107 1.96 5.93 -23.66
N ARG A 108 2.15 4.82 -24.37
CA ARG A 108 1.11 3.77 -24.49
C ARG A 108 0.71 3.18 -23.14
N LEU A 109 1.69 2.96 -22.25
CA LEU A 109 1.47 2.40 -20.92
C LEU A 109 0.72 3.34 -19.96
N LYS A 110 0.55 4.63 -20.29
CA LYS A 110 -0.28 5.55 -19.49
C LYS A 110 -1.79 5.30 -19.64
N HIS A 111 -2.19 4.60 -20.68
CA HIS A 111 -3.59 4.38 -21.02
C HIS A 111 -3.94 2.89 -20.91
N ASP A 112 -5.09 2.57 -20.34
CA ASP A 112 -5.61 1.19 -20.28
C ASP A 112 -5.74 0.60 -21.69
N VAL A 113 -6.30 1.41 -22.59
CA VAL A 113 -6.33 1.20 -24.03
C VAL A 113 -5.79 2.46 -24.68
N ALA A 114 -4.80 2.32 -25.55
CA ALA A 114 -4.27 3.40 -26.36
C ALA A 114 -5.23 3.66 -27.54
N PRO A 115 -5.98 4.77 -27.55
CA PRO A 115 -6.88 5.08 -28.64
C PRO A 115 -6.08 5.38 -29.91
N ASP A 116 -6.70 5.14 -31.07
CA ASP A 116 -6.24 5.60 -32.38
C ASP A 116 -4.84 5.11 -32.83
N LEU A 117 -4.43 3.92 -32.38
CA LEU A 117 -3.23 3.28 -32.93
C LEU A 117 -3.49 2.81 -34.36
N PRO A 118 -2.61 3.12 -35.33
CA PRO A 118 -2.71 2.52 -36.65
C PRO A 118 -2.57 0.99 -36.54
N PRO A 119 -3.05 0.22 -37.52
CA PRO A 119 -2.86 -1.23 -37.52
C PRO A 119 -1.37 -1.56 -37.36
N ALA A 120 -1.10 -2.63 -36.61
CA ALA A 120 0.27 -3.13 -36.49
C ALA A 120 0.75 -3.56 -37.90
N PRO A 121 1.99 -3.22 -38.29
CA PRO A 121 2.59 -3.78 -39.49
C PRO A 121 2.45 -5.31 -39.50
N GLU A 122 2.26 -5.88 -40.69
CA GLU A 122 2.06 -7.32 -40.84
C GLU A 122 3.22 -8.11 -40.21
N GLY A 123 2.88 -9.12 -39.41
CA GLY A 123 3.86 -9.91 -38.66
C GLY A 123 4.43 -9.26 -37.39
N THR A 124 4.01 -8.03 -37.03
CA THR A 124 4.47 -7.36 -35.80
C THR A 124 3.42 -7.38 -34.70
N VAL A 125 3.88 -7.44 -33.44
CA VAL A 125 3.01 -7.35 -32.26
C VAL A 125 3.10 -5.94 -31.71
N ARG A 126 1.93 -5.29 -31.50
CA ARG A 126 1.85 -3.94 -30.95
C ARG A 126 1.18 -3.96 -29.58
N LEU A 127 1.79 -3.29 -28.61
CA LEU A 127 1.14 -3.02 -27.33
C LEU A 127 0.01 -2.00 -27.54
N THR A 128 -1.20 -2.37 -27.12
CA THR A 128 -2.43 -1.58 -27.29
C THR A 128 -2.85 -0.82 -26.04
N GLY A 129 -1.97 -0.73 -25.05
CA GLY A 129 -2.25 -0.12 -23.74
C GLY A 129 -1.88 -1.07 -22.59
N LEU A 130 -2.06 -0.59 -21.37
CA LEU A 130 -1.72 -1.31 -20.14
C LEU A 130 -2.49 -2.63 -20.01
N ALA A 131 -3.79 -2.66 -20.35
CA ALA A 131 -4.62 -3.86 -20.27
C ALA A 131 -4.15 -4.96 -21.24
N GLY A 132 -3.46 -4.59 -22.32
CA GLY A 132 -2.91 -5.51 -23.30
C GLY A 132 -1.50 -6.01 -22.96
N LEU A 133 -0.89 -5.60 -21.85
CA LEU A 133 0.52 -5.84 -21.57
C LEU A 133 0.87 -7.33 -21.50
N SER A 134 0.10 -8.14 -20.78
CA SER A 134 0.33 -9.59 -20.69
C SER A 134 0.16 -10.29 -22.05
N ALA A 135 -0.84 -9.89 -22.84
CA ALA A 135 -1.07 -10.44 -24.18
C ALA A 135 0.05 -10.04 -25.16
N PHE A 136 0.58 -8.83 -25.03
CA PHE A 136 1.75 -8.36 -25.76
C PHE A 136 3.00 -9.16 -25.38
N VAL A 137 3.26 -9.30 -24.07
CA VAL A 137 4.35 -10.11 -23.50
C VAL A 137 4.25 -11.57 -23.89
N ALA A 138 3.06 -12.09 -24.21
CA ALA A 138 2.89 -13.47 -24.67
C ALA A 138 3.37 -13.70 -26.11
N LYS A 139 3.43 -12.65 -26.95
CA LYS A 139 3.59 -12.78 -28.41
C LYS A 139 4.82 -12.07 -28.97
N ALA A 140 5.19 -10.92 -28.42
CA ALA A 140 6.32 -10.13 -28.93
C ALA A 140 7.68 -10.82 -28.64
N ASP A 141 8.72 -10.35 -29.34
CA ASP A 141 10.09 -10.82 -29.21
C ASP A 141 10.73 -10.40 -27.88
N SER A 142 11.81 -11.09 -27.49
CA SER A 142 12.41 -10.94 -26.16
C SER A 142 12.98 -9.54 -25.90
N GLU A 143 13.55 -8.88 -26.92
CA GLU A 143 14.12 -7.53 -26.74
C GLU A 143 13.03 -6.50 -26.52
N LEU A 144 12.02 -6.52 -27.39
CA LEU A 144 10.90 -5.59 -27.33
C LEU A 144 10.10 -5.77 -26.03
N VAL A 145 9.83 -7.01 -25.63
CA VAL A 145 9.11 -7.32 -24.39
C VAL A 145 9.91 -6.88 -23.17
N ALA A 146 11.19 -7.21 -23.07
CA ALA A 146 11.98 -6.87 -21.90
C ALA A 146 12.15 -5.35 -21.72
N ASN A 147 12.31 -4.60 -22.82
CA ASN A 147 12.32 -3.13 -22.76
C ASN A 147 10.95 -2.54 -22.42
N ALA A 148 9.85 -3.14 -22.89
CA ALA A 148 8.50 -2.73 -22.52
C ALA A 148 8.25 -2.95 -21.01
N MET A 149 8.65 -4.11 -20.49
CA MET A 149 8.55 -4.42 -19.06
C MET A 149 9.44 -3.52 -18.21
N LEU A 150 10.64 -3.19 -18.69
CA LEU A 150 11.51 -2.20 -18.05
C LEU A 150 10.83 -0.82 -17.94
N CYS A 151 10.14 -0.38 -19.01
CA CYS A 151 9.37 0.86 -19.00
C CYS A 151 8.20 0.79 -18.00
N ALA A 152 7.42 -0.29 -18.04
CA ALA A 152 6.25 -0.50 -17.18
C ALA A 152 6.64 -0.56 -15.69
N ALA A 153 7.67 -1.32 -15.34
CA ALA A 153 8.16 -1.42 -13.97
C ALA A 153 8.67 -0.07 -13.42
N ASN A 154 9.37 0.71 -14.24
CA ASN A 154 9.79 2.07 -13.86
C ASN A 154 8.59 3.01 -13.66
N GLN A 155 7.56 2.95 -14.53
CA GLN A 155 6.35 3.75 -14.38
C GLN A 155 5.58 3.38 -13.11
N ALA A 156 5.44 2.08 -12.83
CA ALA A 156 4.84 1.58 -11.59
C ALA A 156 5.59 2.09 -10.35
N ALA A 157 6.93 1.95 -10.33
CA ALA A 157 7.77 2.45 -9.24
C ALA A 157 7.65 3.97 -9.05
N TYR A 158 7.57 4.74 -10.14
CA TYR A 158 7.37 6.18 -10.08
C TYR A 158 6.00 6.55 -9.49
N LEU A 159 4.93 5.85 -9.88
CA LEU A 159 3.60 6.08 -9.32
C LEU A 159 3.55 5.74 -7.83
N LEU A 160 4.20 4.65 -7.39
CA LEU A 160 4.34 4.31 -5.97
C LEU A 160 5.12 5.38 -5.20
N LYS A 161 6.17 5.95 -5.79
CA LYS A 161 6.89 7.09 -5.19
C LYS A 161 5.97 8.29 -5.00
N ARG A 162 5.18 8.67 -6.01
CA ARG A 162 4.21 9.78 -5.89
C ARG A 162 3.14 9.49 -4.85
N GLN A 163 2.67 8.25 -4.76
CA GLN A 163 1.75 7.83 -3.73
C GLN A 163 2.36 7.98 -2.33
N LEU A 164 3.61 7.57 -2.14
CA LEU A 164 4.34 7.71 -0.88
C LEU A 164 4.49 9.19 -0.48
N GLU A 165 4.83 10.07 -1.43
CA GLU A 165 4.91 11.52 -1.22
C GLU A 165 3.54 12.11 -0.85
N SER A 166 2.46 11.63 -1.47
CA SER A 166 1.09 12.03 -1.10
C SER A 166 0.71 11.56 0.30
N GLN A 167 0.99 10.29 0.62
CA GLN A 167 0.75 9.73 1.95
C GLN A 167 1.54 10.47 3.03
N GLY A 168 2.78 10.87 2.72
CA GLY A 168 3.63 11.66 3.63
C GLY A 168 3.06 13.04 3.92
N ARG A 169 2.51 13.74 2.92
CA ARG A 169 1.82 15.03 3.12
C ARG A 169 0.59 14.88 4.02
N THR A 170 -0.26 13.89 3.73
CA THR A 170 -1.43 13.58 4.58
C THR A 170 -1.02 13.18 5.99
N PHE A 171 0.09 12.46 6.16
CA PHE A 171 0.60 12.10 7.48
C PHE A 171 1.01 13.33 8.30
N VAL A 172 1.64 14.32 7.68
CA VAL A 172 2.01 15.58 8.34
C VAL A 172 0.77 16.38 8.77
N GLU A 173 -0.29 16.38 7.96
CA GLU A 173 -1.52 17.15 8.21
C GLU A 173 -2.46 16.46 9.22
N GLU A 174 -2.69 15.15 9.09
CA GLU A 174 -3.68 14.40 9.86
C GLU A 174 -3.11 13.60 11.03
N GLY A 175 -1.77 13.47 11.09
CA GLY A 175 -1.09 12.59 12.03
C GLY A 175 -1.18 11.10 11.66
N GLY A 176 -0.37 10.32 12.39
CA GLY A 176 -0.24 8.89 12.15
C GLY A 176 -1.46 8.07 12.57
N PHE A 177 -1.56 6.85 12.06
CA PHE A 177 -2.61 5.91 12.49
C PHE A 177 -2.53 5.62 13.99
N THR A 178 -1.33 5.41 14.53
CA THR A 178 -1.09 5.19 15.97
C THR A 178 -1.48 6.41 16.80
N GLU A 179 -1.22 7.62 16.30
CA GLU A 179 -1.59 8.87 16.96
C GLU A 179 -3.11 9.04 16.98
N ARG A 180 -3.79 8.75 15.87
CA ARG A 180 -5.26 8.72 15.81
C ARG A 180 -5.84 7.70 16.78
N LEU A 181 -5.31 6.48 16.83
CA LEU A 181 -5.73 5.48 17.82
C LEU A 181 -5.49 5.94 19.26
N HIS A 182 -4.37 6.60 19.52
CA HIS A 182 -4.07 7.17 20.83
C HIS A 182 -5.03 8.30 21.20
N ALA A 183 -5.34 9.20 20.26
CA ALA A 183 -6.30 10.27 20.42
C ALA A 183 -7.72 9.72 20.66
N THR A 184 -8.18 8.76 19.85
CA THR A 184 -9.46 8.06 20.05
C THR A 184 -9.50 7.35 21.41
N ARG A 185 -8.42 6.66 21.82
CA ARG A 185 -8.32 6.04 23.15
C ARG A 185 -8.35 7.07 24.27
N THR A 186 -7.76 8.24 24.08
CA THR A 186 -7.72 9.32 25.09
C THR A 186 -9.09 9.98 25.22
N ALA A 187 -9.76 10.27 24.09
CA ALA A 187 -11.12 10.79 24.04
C ALA A 187 -12.11 9.81 24.70
N ALA A 188 -12.09 8.53 24.31
CA ALA A 188 -12.91 7.49 24.93
C ALA A 188 -12.56 7.25 26.43
N ARG A 189 -11.35 7.64 26.86
CA ARG A 189 -10.97 7.63 28.27
C ARG A 189 -11.46 8.87 29.03
N GLY A 190 -11.81 9.97 28.37
CA GLY A 190 -12.27 11.21 29.01
C GLY A 190 -13.78 11.39 29.01
N THR A 191 -14.51 10.81 28.05
CA THR A 191 -15.97 10.94 27.95
C THR A 191 -16.69 10.23 29.11
N GLY A 192 -17.55 10.96 29.81
CA GLY A 192 -18.43 10.42 30.87
C GLY A 192 -17.76 10.10 32.21
N LYS A 193 -16.47 10.46 32.41
CA LYS A 193 -15.77 10.19 33.68
C LYS A 193 -15.73 11.45 34.55
N PRO A 194 -16.09 11.36 35.84
CA PRO A 194 -16.02 12.51 36.72
C PRO A 194 -14.56 12.91 37.00
N SER A 195 -14.36 14.19 37.29
CA SER A 195 -13.10 14.72 37.80
C SER A 195 -12.95 14.39 39.29
N CYS A 196 -11.74 14.06 39.71
CA CYS A 196 -11.44 13.76 41.11
C CYS A 196 -11.70 15.00 41.99
N PRO A 197 -12.46 14.87 43.09
CA PRO A 197 -12.78 16.01 43.97
C PRO A 197 -11.57 16.56 44.72
N LEU A 198 -10.47 15.79 44.83
CA LEU A 198 -9.27 16.21 45.56
C LEU A 198 -8.21 16.90 44.70
N CYS A 199 -8.12 16.57 43.41
CA CYS A 199 -7.03 17.06 42.56
C CYS A 199 -7.43 17.38 41.11
N GLY A 200 -8.71 17.26 40.76
CA GLY A 200 -9.23 17.56 39.43
C GLY A 200 -8.85 16.56 38.32
N LYS A 201 -7.95 15.61 38.56
CA LYS A 201 -7.53 14.59 37.57
C LYS A 201 -8.70 13.63 37.22
N PRO A 202 -8.74 13.06 36.00
CA PRO A 202 -9.83 12.15 35.60
C PRO A 202 -9.86 10.88 36.46
N MET A 203 -11.05 10.32 36.67
CA MET A 203 -11.23 9.09 37.46
C MET A 203 -11.39 7.86 36.57
N ARG A 204 -11.12 6.66 37.11
CA ARG A 204 -11.34 5.37 36.44
C ARG A 204 -12.18 4.48 37.35
N GLN A 205 -13.14 3.76 36.77
CA GLN A 205 -13.94 2.76 37.48
C GLN A 205 -13.05 1.61 37.98
N ARG A 206 -13.16 1.32 39.28
CA ARG A 206 -12.46 0.25 40.00
C ARG A 206 -13.51 -0.53 40.78
N THR A 207 -13.21 -1.79 41.11
CA THR A 207 -14.10 -2.62 41.95
C THR A 207 -13.44 -2.83 43.30
N ALA A 208 -14.18 -2.62 44.39
CA ALA A 208 -13.66 -2.82 45.73
C ALA A 208 -13.37 -4.32 45.97
N ARG A 209 -12.16 -4.64 46.44
CA ARG A 209 -11.70 -6.03 46.64
C ARG A 209 -11.93 -6.56 48.06
N LYS A 210 -12.14 -5.69 49.04
CA LYS A 210 -12.23 -6.02 50.48
C LYS A 210 -13.17 -5.03 51.18
N GLY A 211 -13.84 -5.48 52.24
CA GLY A 211 -14.73 -4.66 53.06
C GLY A 211 -16.22 -4.78 52.72
N PRO A 212 -17.09 -3.98 53.39
CA PRO A 212 -18.56 -4.08 53.29
C PRO A 212 -19.12 -3.86 51.88
N HIS A 213 -18.37 -3.17 51.02
CA HIS A 213 -18.73 -2.87 49.63
C HIS A 213 -17.93 -3.70 48.62
N SER A 214 -17.35 -4.84 49.05
CA SER A 214 -16.61 -5.72 48.16
C SER A 214 -17.48 -6.16 46.98
N GLY A 215 -16.95 -6.02 45.76
CA GLY A 215 -17.67 -6.33 44.52
C GLY A 215 -18.40 -5.14 43.89
N THR A 216 -18.59 -4.02 44.57
CA THR A 216 -19.25 -2.85 43.96
C THR A 216 -18.24 -1.96 43.20
N PRO A 217 -18.65 -1.40 42.05
CA PRO A 217 -17.81 -0.48 41.30
C PRO A 217 -17.84 0.94 41.90
N PHE A 218 -16.71 1.64 41.86
CA PHE A 218 -16.56 3.03 42.26
C PHE A 218 -15.57 3.75 41.34
N TRP A 219 -15.65 5.07 41.26
CA TRP A 219 -14.64 5.89 40.59
C TRP A 219 -13.44 6.10 41.51
N GLY A 220 -12.24 5.74 41.07
CA GLY A 220 -10.98 6.03 41.77
C GLY A 220 -10.07 6.95 40.95
N CYS A 221 -9.35 7.84 41.62
CA CYS A 221 -8.41 8.74 40.96
C CYS A 221 -7.35 7.98 40.13
N THR A 222 -7.04 8.51 38.94
CA THR A 222 -5.97 7.95 38.08
C THR A 222 -4.56 8.17 38.63
N ALA A 223 -4.38 9.14 39.54
CA ALA A 223 -3.09 9.43 40.19
C ALA A 223 -2.88 8.68 41.52
N TYR A 224 -3.64 7.62 41.80
CA TYR A 224 -3.32 6.72 42.90
C TYR A 224 -1.95 6.06 42.66
N PRO A 225 -1.05 5.98 43.67
CA PRO A 225 -1.28 6.16 45.11
C PRO A 225 -1.19 7.61 45.64
N ASP A 226 -0.66 8.55 44.85
CA ASP A 226 -0.39 9.93 45.29
C ASP A 226 -1.68 10.73 45.56
N CYS A 227 -2.79 10.37 44.92
CA CYS A 227 -4.13 10.89 45.23
C CYS A 227 -5.12 9.75 45.50
N LYS A 228 -5.73 9.78 46.69
CA LYS A 228 -6.70 8.77 47.16
C LYS A 228 -8.17 9.16 46.94
N GLY A 229 -8.45 10.11 46.05
CA GLY A 229 -9.81 10.57 45.77
C GLY A 229 -10.68 9.46 45.16
N THR A 230 -11.92 9.33 45.66
CA THR A 230 -12.91 8.35 45.22
C THR A 230 -14.30 8.99 45.09
N LEU A 231 -15.15 8.43 44.24
CA LEU A 231 -16.56 8.81 44.09
C LEU A 231 -17.40 7.53 43.88
N PRO A 232 -18.62 7.45 44.44
CA PRO A 232 -19.54 6.35 44.16
C PRO A 232 -20.01 6.40 42.70
N ILE A 233 -20.32 5.23 42.13
CA ILE A 233 -21.07 5.14 40.87
C ILE A 233 -22.54 5.06 41.24
N VAL A 234 -23.30 6.11 40.95
CA VAL A 234 -24.75 6.12 41.14
C VAL A 234 -25.35 5.44 39.90
N SER A 235 -25.89 4.23 40.06
CA SER A 235 -26.71 3.60 39.02
C SER A 235 -28.03 4.37 38.96
N SER A 236 -28.25 5.10 37.88
CA SER A 236 -29.56 5.67 37.58
C SER A 236 -30.46 4.54 37.07
N ASP A 237 -30.95 3.71 38.00
CA ASP A 237 -32.16 2.90 37.79
C ASP A 237 -33.34 3.69 38.34
N GLN A 238 -34.09 4.31 37.42
CA GLN A 238 -35.53 4.59 37.55
C GLN A 238 -36.17 4.35 36.19
#